data_AF-A0A378BEV6-F1
#
_entry.id   AF-A0A378BEV6-F1
#
_cell.length_a   1.000
_cell.length_b   1.000
_cell.length_c   1.000
_cell.angle_alpha   90.00
_cell.angle_beta   90.00
_cell.angle_gamma   90.00
#
_symmetry.space_group_name_H-M   'P 1'
#
loop_
_entity.id
_entity.type
_entity.pdbx_description
1 polymer ?
#
loop_
_entity_poly.entity_id
_entity_poly.type
_entity_poly.pdbx_seq_one_letter_code
_entity_poly.pdbx_strand_id
1 'polypeptide(L)' 'MDYPTVSRFFHHAGGSRPGLDIVVDQMEIISEWHDGAAVLYRESQTLADSSQNVRWSTAIFQQAEGKIVWRHLQETRLG' A
#
# COMPACT_ATOMS: atom_id res chain seq x y z
N MET A 1 -7.60 0.58 10.06
CA MET A 1 -8.53 -0.49 9.66
C MET A 1 -7.90 -1.82 10.01
N ASP A 2 -8.67 -2.82 10.41
CA ASP A 2 -8.18 -4.19 10.64
C ASP A 2 -8.36 -5.07 9.40
N TYR A 3 -7.84 -6.30 9.43
CA TYR A 3 -7.86 -7.21 8.28
C TYR A 3 -9.29 -7.45 7.72
N PRO A 4 -10.31 -7.80 8.53
CA PRO A 4 -11.66 -7.97 8.01
C PRO A 4 -12.24 -6.71 7.35
N THR A 5 -11.96 -5.54 7.92
CA THR A 5 -12.42 -4.26 7.36
C THR A 5 -11.74 -3.96 6.01
N VAL A 6 -10.43 -4.16 5.92
CA VAL A 6 -9.66 -3.97 4.67
C VAL A 6 -10.10 -4.98 3.60
N SER A 7 -10.28 -6.24 3.97
CA SER A 7 -10.75 -7.27 3.04
C SER A 7 -12.13 -6.93 2.47
N ARG A 8 -13.08 -6.52 3.32
CA ARG A 8 -14.40 -6.08 2.89
C ARG A 8 -14.35 -4.84 1.99
N PHE A 9 -13.51 -3.87 2.34
CA PHE A 9 -13.30 -2.69 1.49
C PHE A 9 -12.89 -3.08 0.08
N PHE A 10 -11.88 -3.93 -0.08
CA PHE A 10 -11.42 -4.38 -1.40
C PHE A 10 -12.45 -5.25 -2.13
N HIS A 11 -13.20 -6.09 -1.42
CA HIS A 11 -14.28 -6.86 -2.02
C HIS A 11 -15.33 -5.95 -2.68
N HIS A 12 -15.71 -4.84 -2.03
CA HIS A 12 -16.64 -3.87 -2.62
C HIS A 12 -16.01 -2.95 -3.66
N ALA A 13 -14.73 -2.64 -3.53
CA ALA A 13 -14.01 -1.78 -4.48
C ALA A 13 -13.61 -2.50 -5.77
N GLY A 14 -13.68 -3.84 -5.82
CA GLY A 14 -13.31 -4.64 -6.98
C GLY A 14 -14.00 -4.17 -8.26
N GLY A 15 -13.22 -3.85 -9.30
CA GLY A 15 -13.73 -3.39 -10.60
C GLY A 15 -14.34 -1.97 -10.62
N SER A 16 -14.38 -1.25 -9.50
CA SER A 16 -15.04 0.06 -9.40
C SER A 16 -14.28 1.21 -10.09
N ARG A 17 -13.00 1.02 -10.42
CA ARG A 17 -12.12 2.04 -11.01
C ARG A 17 -11.49 1.49 -12.30
N PRO A 18 -12.25 1.40 -13.41
CA PRO A 18 -11.75 0.90 -14.68
C PRO A 18 -10.61 1.79 -15.20
N GLY A 19 -9.53 1.18 -15.70
CA GLY A 19 -8.35 1.89 -16.17
C GLY A 19 -7.48 2.50 -15.07
N LEU A 20 -7.67 2.12 -13.80
CA LEU A 20 -6.78 2.49 -12.70
C LEU A 20 -5.36 1.96 -12.97
N ASP A 21 -4.40 2.88 -13.02
CA ASP A 21 -2.97 2.60 -13.05
C ASP A 21 -2.35 2.96 -11.70
N ILE A 22 -1.51 2.08 -11.14
CA ILE A 22 -0.84 2.28 -9.86
C ILE A 22 0.67 2.08 -10.07
N VAL A 23 1.44 3.14 -9.81
CA VAL A 23 2.90 3.12 -9.81
C VAL A 23 3.40 3.23 -8.38
N VAL A 24 4.28 2.31 -8.00
CA VAL A 24 5.04 2.35 -6.75
C VAL A 24 6.50 2.64 -7.07
N ASP A 25 7.04 3.70 -6.48
CA ASP A 25 8.42 4.12 -6.66
C ASP A 25 9.00 4.73 -5.37
N GLN A 26 10.24 5.23 -5.45
CA GLN A 26 10.94 5.86 -4.31
C GLN A 26 10.94 4.97 -3.05
N MET A 27 11.19 3.67 -3.24
CA MET A 27 11.18 2.69 -2.17
C MET A 27 12.46 2.76 -1.34
N GLU A 28 12.30 2.77 -0.02
CA GLU A 28 13.40 2.78 0.94
C GLU A 28 13.04 1.87 2.12
N ILE A 29 14.01 1.03 2.53
CA ILE A 29 13.88 0.31 3.80
C ILE A 29 14.40 1.24 4.90
N ILE A 30 13.50 1.69 5.77
CA ILE A 30 13.81 2.67 6.82
C ILE A 30 14.17 1.98 8.16
N SER A 31 13.86 0.69 8.31
CA SER A 31 14.29 -0.13 9.44
C SER A 31 14.14 -1.62 9.11
N GLU A 32 15.07 -2.45 9.59
CA GLU A 32 15.04 -3.91 9.46
C GLU A 32 15.25 -4.58 10.82
N TRP A 33 14.65 -5.74 11.00
CA TRP A 33 14.85 -6.61 12.15
C TRP A 33 14.71 -8.09 11.75
N HIS A 34 14.95 -8.98 12.70
CA HIS A 34 15.12 -10.42 12.45
C HIS A 34 13.97 -11.10 11.68
N ASP A 35 12.75 -10.60 11.79
CA ASP A 35 11.55 -11.15 11.12
C ASP A 35 10.72 -10.07 10.42
N GLY A 36 11.29 -8.92 10.05
CA GLY A 36 10.51 -7.88 9.39
C GLY A 36 11.26 -6.60 9.02
N ALA A 37 10.52 -5.69 8.40
CA ALA A 37 11.05 -4.40 7.97
C ALA A 37 9.96 -3.32 7.91
N ALA A 38 10.37 -2.07 8.11
CA ALA A 38 9.58 -0.89 7.81
C ALA A 38 10.04 -0.34 6.46
N VAL A 39 9.11 -0.18 5.53
CA VAL A 39 9.39 0.27 4.15
C VAL A 39 8.60 1.54 3.87
N LEU A 40 9.30 2.59 3.46
CA LEU A 40 8.72 3.79 2.91
C LEU A 40 8.64 3.64 1.38
N TYR A 41 7.54 4.06 0.78
CA TYR A 41 7.42 4.17 -0.67
C TYR A 41 6.44 5.28 -1.04
N ARG A 42 6.54 5.75 -2.29
CA ARG A 42 5.54 6.63 -2.89
C ARG A 42 4.66 5.81 -3.82
N GLU A 43 3.36 6.10 -3.76
CA GLU A 43 2.37 5.52 -4.65
C GLU A 43 1.67 6.62 -5.44
N SER A 44 1.58 6.45 -6.75
CA SER A 44 0.82 7.31 -7.66
C SER A 44 -0.30 6.49 -8.30
N GLN A 45 -1.54 6.92 -8.09
CA GLN A 45 -2.71 6.34 -8.73
C GLN A 45 -3.21 7.27 -9.83
N THR A 46 -3.32 6.78 -11.06
CA THR A 46 -3.88 7.53 -12.19
C THR A 46 -5.18 6.88 -12.63
N LEU A 47 -6.25 7.67 -12.77
CA LEU A 47 -7.55 7.21 -13.24
C LEU A 47 -7.69 7.40 -14.76
N ALA A 48 -8.73 6.79 -15.36
CA ALA A 48 -8.99 6.87 -16.80
C ALA A 48 -9.19 8.32 -17.31
N ASP A 49 -9.62 9.24 -16.45
CA ASP A 49 -9.74 10.67 -16.75
C ASP A 49 -8.42 11.44 -16.58
N SER A 50 -7.30 10.73 -16.37
CA SER A 50 -5.97 11.28 -16.08
C SER A 50 -5.86 12.04 -14.75
N SER A 51 -6.89 11.99 -13.89
CA SER A 51 -6.76 12.50 -12.53
C SER A 51 -5.77 11.63 -11.75
N GLN A 52 -4.91 12.30 -10.98
CA GLN A 52 -3.85 11.65 -10.22
C GLN A 52 -4.04 11.86 -8.73
N ASN A 53 -3.74 10.81 -7.97
CA ASN A 53 -3.63 10.85 -6.53
C ASN A 53 -2.28 10.27 -6.12
N VAL A 54 -1.44 11.09 -5.48
CA VAL A 54 -0.12 10.68 -5.01
C VAL A 54 -0.14 10.60 -3.48
N ARG A 55 0.56 9.62 -2.91
CA ARG A 55 0.70 9.45 -1.46
C ARG A 55 2.05 8.89 -1.08
N TRP A 56 2.49 9.23 0.12
CA TRP A 56 3.56 8.52 0.82
C TRP A 56 2.96 7.44 1.70
N SER A 57 3.62 6.28 1.72
CA SER A 57 3.16 5.11 2.45
C SER A 57 4.28 4.50 3.27
N THR A 58 4.00 4.20 4.53
CA THR A 58 4.87 3.38 5.39
C THR A 58 4.21 2.05 5.64
N ALA A 59 4.81 0.98 5.13
CA ALA A 59 4.38 -0.39 5.33
C ALA A 59 5.27 -1.09 6.36
N ILE A 60 4.64 -1.82 7.28
CA ILE A 60 5.33 -2.73 8.20
C ILE A 60 5.11 -4.15 7.71
N PHE A 61 6.19 -4.80 7.31
CA PHE A 61 6.22 -6.18 6.88
C PHE A 61 6.72 -7.09 8.01
N GLN A 62 6.12 -8.27 8.11
CA GLN A 62 6.59 -9.34 8.98
C GLN A 62 6.72 -10.63 8.18
N GLN A 63 7.75 -11.41 8.45
CA GLN A 63 7.85 -12.78 7.99
C GLN A 63 7.10 -13.68 8.97
N ALA A 64 6.04 -14.34 8.49
CA ALA A 64 5.26 -15.30 9.26
C ALA A 64 5.15 -16.59 8.43
N GLU A 65 5.53 -17.73 9.02
CA GLU A 65 5.47 -19.05 8.37
C GLU A 65 6.18 -19.08 6.99
N GLY A 66 7.32 -18.39 6.91
CA GLY A 66 8.12 -18.28 5.67
C GLY A 66 7.55 -17.33 4.61
N LYS A 67 6.46 -16.60 4.90
CA LYS A 67 5.83 -15.64 3.99
C LYS A 67 5.95 -14.23 4.52
N ILE A 68 6.10 -13.25 3.63
CA ILE A 68 6.00 -11.84 4.00
C ILE A 68 4.51 -11.46 4.05
N VAL A 69 4.09 -10.93 5.20
CA VAL A 69 2.74 -10.44 5.44
C VAL A 69 2.75 -8.96 5.78
N TRP A 70 1.71 -8.24 5.35
CA TRP A 70 1.47 -6.86 5.73
C TRP A 70 0.93 -6.83 7.17
N ARG A 71 1.61 -6.12 8.07
CA ARG A 71 1.14 -5.91 9.44
C ARG A 71 0.47 -4.57 9.65
N HIS A 72 1.09 -3.52 9.12
CA HIS A 72 0.55 -2.17 9.18
C HIS A 72 0.79 -1.43 7.88
N LEU A 73 -0.09 -0.48 7.59
CA LEU A 73 0.05 0.47 6.49
C LEU A 73 -0.48 1.81 6.98
N GLN A 74 0.34 2.84 6.85
CA GLN A 74 -0.06 4.22 7.04
C GLN A 74 0.20 4.99 5.74
N GLU A 75 -0.79 5.75 5.30
CA GLU A 75 -0.74 6.52 4.06
C GLU A 75 -0.97 8.00 4.36
N THR A 76 -0.21 8.86 3.69
CA THR A 76 -0.38 10.32 3.74
C THR A 76 -0.44 10.86 2.33
N ARG A 77 -1.58 11.47 1.96
CA ARG A 77 -1.77 12.06 0.64
C ARG A 77 -0.76 13.20 0.41
N LEU A 78 -0.18 13.22 -0.78
CA LEU A 78 0.57 14.36 -1.32
C LEU A 78 -0.43 15.22 -2.11
N GLY A 79 -0.49 16.52 -1.79
CA GLY A 79 -1.51 17.50 -2.18
C GLY A 79 -2.25 17.22 -3.48
#